data_AF-A0A7C7I6D3-F1
#
_entry.id   AF-A0A7C7I6D3-F1
#
_cell.length_a   1.000
_cell.length_b   1.000
_cell.length_c   1.000
_cell.angle_alpha   90.00
_cell.angle_beta   90.00
_cell.angle_gamma   90.00
#
_symmetry.space_group_name_H-M   'P 1'
#
loop_
_entity.id
_entity.type
_entity.pdbx_description
1 polymer ?
#
loop_
_entity_poly.entity_id
_entity_poly.type
_entity_poly.pdbx_seq_one_letter_code
_entity_poly.pdbx_strand_id
1 'polypeptide(L)' 'AAIALGQRYNMDSRDQGRNSRQELIASHEGIWECTFVGECSAVCPKDVDPAAAIQRAKVSSTVDWFKDVLIPWGKKK' A
#
# COMPACT_ATOMS: atom_id res chain seq x y z
N ALA A 1 2.73 11.58 1.68
CA ALA A 1 3.41 11.55 0.36
C ALA A 1 4.12 10.23 0.08
N ALA A 2 5.02 9.75 0.96
CA ALA A 2 5.86 8.56 0.70
C ALA A 2 5.06 7.29 0.34
N ILE A 3 4.04 6.92 1.13
CA ILE A 3 3.21 5.74 0.86
C ILE A 3 2.48 5.84 -0.50
N ALA A 4 1.98 7.02 -0.86
CA ALA A 4 1.32 7.23 -2.14
C ALA A 4 2.28 7.01 -3.33
N LEU A 5 3.54 7.43 -3.19
CA LEU A 5 4.56 7.16 -4.20
C LEU A 5 4.93 5.67 -4.25
N GLY A 6 5.07 5.02 -3.10
CA GLY A 6 5.27 3.57 -3.02
C GLY A 6 4.15 2.82 -3.74
N GLN A 7 2.90 3.19 -3.48
CA GLN A 7 1.74 2.59 -4.14
C GLN A 7 1.69 2.89 -5.64
N ARG A 8 2.16 4.05 -6.10
CA ARG A 8 2.30 4.36 -7.53
C ARG A 8 3.22 3.36 -8.24
N TYR A 9 4.35 2.98 -7.64
CA TYR A 9 5.21 1.94 -8.22
C TYR A 9 4.59 0.54 -8.10
N ASN A 10 3.92 0.24 -6.98
CA ASN A 10 3.25 -1.07 -6.82
C ASN A 10 2.13 -1.32 -7.83
N MET A 11 1.56 -0.26 -8.43
CA MET A 11 0.54 -0.34 -9.48
C MET A 11 1.12 -0.19 -10.90
N ASP A 12 2.43 0.05 -11.03
CA ASP A 12 3.09 0.17 -12.32
C ASP A 12 3.44 -1.23 -12.86
N SER A 13 2.80 -1.64 -13.97
CA SER A 13 3.01 -2.97 -14.58
C SER A 13 4.46 -3.29 -14.96
N ARG A 14 5.32 -2.27 -15.07
CA ARG A 14 6.75 -2.43 -15.37
C ARG A 14 7.58 -2.75 -14.12
N ASP A 15 7.04 -2.44 -12.95
CA ASP A 15 7.75 -2.57 -11.67
C ASP A 15 7.74 -4.02 -11.19
N GLN A 16 8.91 -4.49 -10.74
CA GLN A 16 9.10 -5.82 -10.14
C GLN A 16 9.55 -5.73 -8.67
N GLY A 17 9.55 -4.53 -8.08
CA GLY A 17 10.07 -4.25 -6.74
C GLY A 17 9.02 -4.22 -5.64
N ARG A 18 7.76 -4.56 -5.94
CA ARG A 18 6.65 -4.52 -4.99
C ARG A 18 6.94 -5.28 -3.70
N ASN A 19 7.47 -6.51 -3.79
CA ASN A 19 7.74 -7.35 -2.61
C ASN A 19 8.71 -6.69 -1.64
N SER A 20 9.76 -6.02 -2.15
CA SER A 20 10.72 -5.29 -1.33
C SER A 20 10.12 -4.06 -0.65
N ARG A 21 9.13 -3.40 -1.27
CA ARG A 21 8.43 -2.26 -0.64
C ARG A 21 7.37 -2.70 0.35
N GLN A 22 6.75 -3.86 0.12
CA GLN A 22 5.61 -4.33 0.88
C GLN A 22 5.94 -4.47 2.38
N GLU A 23 7.14 -4.92 2.72
CA GLU A 23 7.60 -5.04 4.10
C GLU A 23 7.56 -3.71 4.87
N LEU A 24 8.00 -2.62 4.23
CA LEU A 24 7.98 -1.28 4.84
C LEU A 24 6.58 -0.65 4.78
N ILE A 25 5.89 -0.75 3.64
CA ILE A 25 4.58 -0.12 3.44
C ILE A 25 3.52 -0.77 4.34
N ALA A 26 3.54 -2.10 4.49
CA ALA A 26 2.58 -2.83 5.31
C ALA A 26 3.03 -3.01 6.77
N SER A 27 4.12 -2.35 7.19
CA SER A 27 4.54 -2.29 8.59
C SER A 27 3.52 -1.54 9.44
N HIS A 28 3.62 -1.71 10.77
CA HIS A 28 2.76 -0.99 11.73
C HIS A 28 2.85 0.53 11.52
N GLU A 29 4.08 1.07 11.47
CA GLU A 29 4.39 2.49 11.21
C GLU A 29 4.07 2.95 9.77
N GLY A 30 3.69 2.02 8.89
CA GLY A 30 3.35 2.27 7.50
C GLY A 30 1.87 2.63 7.32
N ILE A 31 1.17 1.85 6.48
CA ILE A 31 -0.22 2.12 6.13
C ILE A 31 -1.19 2.00 7.32
N TRP A 32 -0.83 1.27 8.37
CA TRP A 32 -1.76 0.91 9.46
C TRP A 32 -1.94 2.02 10.49
N GLU A 33 -0.98 2.93 10.67
CA GLU A 33 -1.16 4.16 11.47
C GLU A 33 -2.14 5.15 10.84
N CYS A 34 -2.41 5.03 9.54
CA CYS A 34 -3.36 5.91 8.89
C CYS A 34 -4.80 5.59 9.36
N THR A 35 -5.42 6.49 10.12
CA THR A 35 -6.83 6.37 10.55
C THR A 35 -7.83 6.95 9.53
N PHE A 36 -7.37 7.28 8.32
CA PHE A 36 -8.17 7.85 7.24
C PHE A 36 -8.84 9.20 7.57
N VAL A 37 -8.10 10.10 8.26
CA VAL A 37 -8.53 11.50 8.50
C VAL A 37 -8.77 12.27 7.20
N GLY A 38 -7.95 12.04 6.16
CA GLY A 38 -8.17 12.56 4.81
C GLY A 38 -7.57 13.94 4.50
N GLU A 39 -7.05 14.67 5.49
CA GLU A 39 -6.49 16.02 5.29
C GLU A 39 -5.37 16.06 4.25
N CYS A 40 -4.57 15.00 4.17
CA CYS A 40 -3.48 14.90 3.19
C CYS A 40 -3.94 14.97 1.72
N SER A 41 -5.18 14.57 1.41
CA SER A 41 -5.78 14.75 0.10
C SER A 41 -6.41 16.13 -0.04
N ALA A 42 -7.06 16.64 1.00
CA ALA A 42 -7.68 17.97 0.99
C ALA A 42 -6.67 19.10 0.71
N VAL A 43 -5.46 19.00 1.28
CA VAL A 43 -4.42 20.04 1.16
C VAL A 43 -3.45 19.83 0.01
N CYS A 44 -3.58 18.77 -0.79
CA CYS A 44 -2.58 18.46 -1.80
C CYS A 44 -2.61 19.50 -2.95
N PRO A 45 -1.56 20.31 -3.17
CA PRO A 45 -1.56 21.38 -4.17
C PRO A 45 -1.39 20.88 -5.62
N LYS A 46 -1.38 19.56 -5.80
CA LYS A 46 -1.19 18.88 -7.08
C LYS A 46 -2.33 17.92 -7.40
N ASP A 47 -3.44 18.02 -6.66
CA ASP A 47 -4.63 17.21 -6.84
C ASP A 47 -4.34 15.69 -6.85
N VAL A 48 -3.30 15.29 -6.12
CA VAL A 48 -3.06 13.89 -5.82
C VAL A 48 -3.98 13.51 -4.68
N ASP A 49 -4.44 12.25 -4.67
CA ASP A 49 -5.20 11.68 -3.57
C ASP A 49 -4.36 10.66 -2.77
N PRO A 50 -3.49 11.11 -1.83
CA PRO A 50 -2.73 10.22 -0.97
C PRO A 50 -3.61 9.33 -0.09
N ALA A 51 -4.75 9.82 0.38
CA ALA A 51 -5.65 9.03 1.22
C ALA A 51 -6.19 7.81 0.46
N ALA A 52 -6.64 7.97 -0.78
CA ALA A 52 -7.04 6.84 -1.61
C ALA A 52 -5.89 5.88 -1.90
N ALA A 53 -4.68 6.40 -2.16
CA ALA A 53 -3.50 5.54 -2.37
C ALA A 53 -3.20 4.67 -1.13
N ILE A 54 -3.27 5.24 0.07
CA ILE A 54 -3.08 4.50 1.33
C ILE A 54 -4.16 3.42 1.49
N GLN A 55 -5.44 3.74 1.24
CA GLN A 55 -6.51 2.75 1.39
C GLN A 55 -6.41 1.62 0.36
N ARG A 56 -6.02 1.91 -0.89
CA ARG A 56 -5.72 0.87 -1.89
C ARG A 56 -4.57 -0.03 -1.44
N ALA A 57 -3.53 0.55 -0.83
CA ALA A 57 -2.44 -0.22 -0.27
C ALA A 57 -2.92 -1.13 0.88
N LYS A 58 -3.76 -0.64 1.80
CA LYS A 58 -4.36 -1.48 2.86
C LYS A 58 -5.13 -2.66 2.31
N VAL A 59 -6.04 -2.44 1.35
CA VAL A 59 -6.81 -3.51 0.73
C VAL A 59 -5.88 -4.55 0.10
N SER A 60 -4.88 -4.08 -0.65
CA SER A 60 -3.92 -4.99 -1.29
C SER A 60 -3.11 -5.79 -0.27
N SER A 61 -2.63 -5.16 0.80
CA SER A 61 -1.91 -5.83 1.89
C SER A 61 -2.78 -6.82 2.65
N THR A 62 -4.05 -6.49 2.89
CA THR A 62 -5.02 -7.40 3.50
C THR A 62 -5.26 -8.63 2.63
N VAL A 63 -5.43 -8.45 1.32
CA VAL A 63 -5.59 -9.57 0.39
C VAL A 63 -4.35 -10.46 0.39
N ASP A 64 -3.15 -9.87 0.39
CA ASP A 64 -1.89 -10.63 0.45
C ASP A 64 -1.79 -11.42 1.76
N TRP A 65 -2.14 -10.80 2.90
CA TRP A 65 -2.21 -11.49 4.19
C TRP A 65 -3.21 -12.65 4.21
N PHE A 66 -4.42 -12.45 3.67
CA PHE A 66 -5.42 -13.53 3.58
C PHE A 66 -4.95 -14.68 2.71
N LYS A 67 -4.28 -14.40 1.58
CA LYS A 67 -3.70 -15.46 0.74
C LYS A 67 -2.63 -16.24 1.49
N ASP A 68 -1.76 -15.56 2.23
CA ASP A 68 -0.71 -16.19 3.04
C ASP A 68 -1.30 -17.08 4.16
N VAL A 69 -2.38 -16.64 4.80
CA VAL A 69 -3.03 -17.37 5.90
C VAL A 69 -3.86 -18.54 5.39
N LEU A 70 -4.63 -18.35 4.31
CA LEU A 70 -5.61 -19.33 3.84
C LEU A 70 -5.06 -20.30 2.79
N ILE A 71 -3.97 -19.94 2.10
CA ILE A 71 -3.37 -20.75 1.03
C ILE A 71 -1.88 -20.98 1.34
N PRO A 72 -1.56 -21.88 2.30
CA PRO A 72 -0.18 -22.10 2.74
C PRO A 72 0.75 -22.66 1.63
N TRP A 73 0.17 -23.13 0.52
CA TRP A 73 0.88 -23.66 -0.64
C TRP A 73 1.16 -22.57 -1.71
N GLY A 74 0.68 -21.35 -1.51
CA GLY A 74 0.71 -20.26 -2.49
C GLY A 74 1.97 -19.39 -2.48
N LYS A 75 2.87 -19.55 -1.49
CA LYS A 75 4.13 -18.78 -1.44
C LYS A 75 5.09 -19.24 -2.53
N LYS A 76 4.98 -18.66 -3.73
CA LYS A 76 6.14 -18.55 -4.61
C LYS A 76 7.07 -17.50 -4.01
N LYS A 77 8.31 -17.92 -3.74
CA LYS A 77 9.44 -17.09 -3.32
C LYS A 77 9.57 -15.85 -4.21
#